data_AF-Q93I68-F1
#
_entry.id   AF-Q93I68-F1
#
_cell.length_a   1.000
_cell.length_b   1.000
_cell.length_c   1.000
_cell.angle_alpha   90.00
_cell.angle_beta   90.00
_cell.angle_gamma   90.00
#
_symmetry.space_group_name_H-M   'P 1'
#
loop_
_entity.id
_entity.type
_entity.pdbx_description
1 polymer ?
#
loop_
_entity_poly.entity_id
_entity_poly.type
_entity_poly.pdbx_seq_one_letter_code
_entity_poly.pdbx_strand_id
1 'polypeptide(L)'
;MRNLNLYSVICIAISGASVCGNALATDLQDKVETVSPAQEQIVRMLEEDLNFESQRKQLSNELALEKLRIELNKLKAESQPVVTFSPSQSDEKTGEYSPVKTGTPPVIVLVSEVAGLSRILIKDGESVKLRKPSEAFTASNGNKYRLVSQGGQRFTLKEVQ
;
A
#
# COMPACT_ATOMS: atom_id res chain seq x y z
N MET A 1 81.25 1.61 10.39
CA MET A 1 80.08 2.46 10.64
C MET A 1 79.84 3.30 9.39
N ARG A 2 78.89 2.89 8.55
CA ARG A 2 78.58 3.53 7.25
C ARG A 2 77.25 4.28 7.42
N ASN A 3 77.29 5.60 7.29
CA ASN A 3 76.12 6.46 7.14
C ASN A 3 75.70 6.42 5.67
N LEU A 4 74.46 5.98 5.39
CA LEU A 4 73.78 6.26 4.14
C LEU A 4 72.49 7.02 4.47
N ASN A 5 72.46 8.30 4.06
CA ASN A 5 71.27 9.11 3.94
C ASN A 5 70.31 8.44 2.93
N LEU A 6 69.10 8.11 3.37
CA LEU A 6 68.06 7.59 2.50
C LEU A 6 66.98 8.67 2.30
N TYR A 7 66.76 8.94 1.02
CA TYR A 7 65.87 9.96 0.48
C TYR A 7 64.40 9.74 0.85
N SER A 8 63.74 10.87 1.06
CA SER A 8 62.30 11.08 1.10
C SER A 8 61.59 10.45 -0.10
N VAL A 9 60.69 9.49 0.17
CA VAL A 9 59.52 9.17 -0.67
C VAL A 9 58.38 8.84 0.28
N ILE A 10 57.48 9.80 0.50
CA ILE A 10 56.21 9.57 1.22
C ILE A 10 55.24 8.94 0.22
N CYS A 11 55.09 7.62 0.28
CA CYS A 11 54.02 6.90 -0.41
C CYS A 11 52.74 7.01 0.43
N ILE A 12 51.81 7.88 0.02
CA ILE A 12 50.45 7.93 0.59
C ILE A 12 49.67 6.74 0.01
N ALA A 13 49.57 5.67 0.78
CA ALA A 13 48.65 4.57 0.50
C ALA A 13 47.24 4.97 0.96
N ILE A 14 46.40 5.41 0.02
CA ILE A 14 44.96 5.55 0.26
C ILE A 14 44.36 4.14 0.29
N SER A 15 44.26 3.57 1.49
CA SER A 15 43.51 2.34 1.72
C SER A 15 42.04 2.70 1.83
N GLY A 16 41.30 2.53 0.72
CA GLY A 16 39.85 2.58 0.71
C GLY A 16 39.28 1.36 1.43
N ALA A 17 38.95 1.50 2.72
CA ALA A 17 38.15 0.53 3.44
C ALA A 17 36.67 0.73 3.09
N SER A 18 36.19 -0.04 2.10
CA SER A 18 34.77 -0.33 1.92
C SER A 18 34.33 -1.22 3.08
N VAL A 19 33.67 -0.64 4.09
CA VAL A 19 32.95 -1.41 5.10
C VAL A 19 31.48 -1.46 4.69
N CYS A 20 31.13 -2.49 3.92
CA CYS A 20 29.80 -3.07 3.97
C CYS A 20 29.79 -4.07 5.13
N GLY A 21 29.04 -3.77 6.18
CA GLY A 21 28.84 -4.65 7.31
C GLY A 21 27.50 -4.38 7.95
N ASN A 22 26.48 -5.15 7.53
CA ASN A 22 25.25 -5.29 8.30
C ASN A 22 25.61 -6.03 9.60
N ALA A 23 25.51 -5.34 10.72
CA ALA A 23 25.49 -5.95 12.05
C ALA A 23 24.20 -5.53 12.74
N LEU A 24 23.16 -6.35 12.57
CA LEU A 24 22.13 -6.51 13.59
C LEU A 24 22.82 -7.14 14.80
N ALA A 25 23.27 -6.31 15.73
CA ALA A 25 23.59 -6.71 17.08
C ALA A 25 22.70 -5.87 18.00
N THR A 26 21.70 -6.54 18.55
CA THR A 26 20.86 -6.10 19.64
C THR A 26 21.76 -5.76 20.82
N ASP A 27 22.07 -4.48 20.98
CA ASP A 27 22.46 -3.93 22.26
C ASP A 27 21.33 -2.99 22.69
N LEU A 28 20.37 -3.56 23.41
CA LEU A 28 19.40 -2.80 24.21
C LEU A 28 20.17 -2.23 25.41
N GLN A 29 21.06 -1.29 25.14
CA GLN A 29 21.54 -0.38 26.16
C GLN A 29 20.43 0.67 26.28
N ASP A 30 19.58 0.50 27.29
CA ASP A 30 18.60 1.50 27.75
C ASP A 30 19.36 2.73 28.25
N LYS A 31 19.86 3.52 27.30
CA LYS A 31 20.31 4.86 27.55
C LYS A 31 19.06 5.71 27.46
N VAL A 32 18.46 6.00 28.61
CA VAL A 32 17.41 7.01 28.72
C VAL A 32 18.02 8.32 28.21
N GLU A 33 17.80 8.61 26.93
CA GLU A 33 18.15 9.88 26.34
C GLU A 33 17.26 10.92 27.02
N THR A 34 17.85 11.70 27.92
CA THR A 34 17.18 12.83 28.53
C THR A 34 16.92 13.86 27.45
N VAL A 35 15.73 13.79 26.85
CA VAL A 35 15.24 14.74 25.85
C VAL A 35 15.19 16.11 26.51
N SER A 36 15.80 17.11 25.88
CA SER A 36 15.73 18.48 26.42
C SER A 36 14.30 19.02 26.27
N PRO A 37 13.83 19.91 27.17
CA PRO A 37 12.50 20.51 27.05
C PRO A 37 12.24 21.22 25.70
N ALA A 38 13.30 21.76 25.09
CA ALA A 38 13.22 22.35 23.76
C ALA A 38 12.96 21.31 22.66
N GLN A 39 13.56 20.12 22.76
CA GLN A 39 13.31 19.01 21.84
C GLN A 39 11.88 18.49 22.01
N GLU A 40 11.36 18.37 23.23
CA GLU A 40 9.96 18.00 23.47
C GLU A 40 8.98 19.00 22.85
N GLN A 41 9.29 20.30 22.92
CA GLN A 41 8.47 21.33 22.30
C GLN A 41 8.50 21.23 20.77
N ILE A 42 9.66 20.94 20.18
CA ILE A 42 9.79 20.72 18.72
C ILE A 42 8.99 19.48 18.32
N VAL A 43 9.10 18.38 19.06
CA VAL A 43 8.35 17.14 18.80
C VAL A 43 6.86 17.41 18.87
N ARG A 44 6.39 18.11 19.90
CA ARG A 44 4.97 18.47 20.04
C ARG A 44 4.44 19.28 18.86
N MET A 45 5.18 20.31 18.44
CA MET A 45 4.79 21.13 17.29
C MET A 45 4.70 20.29 16.00
N LEU A 46 5.65 19.38 15.79
CA LEU A 46 5.63 18.45 14.65
C LEU A 46 4.44 17.48 14.73
N GLU A 47 4.14 16.93 15.90
CA GLU A 47 2.99 16.05 16.11
C GLU A 47 1.68 16.78 15.84
N GLU A 48 1.54 18.02 16.30
CA GLU A 48 0.39 18.88 16.04
C GLU A 48 0.21 19.15 14.54
N ASP A 49 1.28 19.51 13.83
CA ASP A 49 1.26 19.75 12.38
C ASP A 49 0.88 18.48 11.60
N LEU A 50 1.46 17.33 11.95
CA LEU A 50 1.14 16.06 11.29
C LEU A 50 -0.32 15.67 11.51
N ASN A 51 -0.83 15.87 12.73
CA ASN A 51 -2.22 15.59 13.04
C ASN A 51 -3.16 16.54 12.27
N PHE A 52 -2.85 17.83 12.21
CA PHE A 52 -3.59 18.80 11.42
C PHE A 52 -3.64 18.43 9.94
N GLU A 53 -2.49 18.10 9.35
CA GLU A 53 -2.41 17.70 7.94
C GLU A 53 -3.21 16.43 7.63
N SER A 54 -3.21 15.48 8.58
CA SER A 54 -4.03 14.27 8.47
C SER A 54 -5.52 14.61 8.43
N GLN A 55 -6.00 15.41 9.40
CA GLN A 55 -7.39 15.83 9.48
C GLN A 55 -7.81 16.64 8.24
N ARG A 56 -6.96 17.57 7.79
CA ARG A 56 -7.20 18.37 6.57
C ARG A 56 -7.39 17.49 5.34
N LYS A 57 -6.56 16.45 5.16
CA LYS A 57 -6.68 15.50 4.06
C LYS A 57 -7.96 14.68 4.14
N GLN A 58 -8.35 14.24 5.34
CA GLN A 58 -9.60 13.50 5.56
C GLN A 58 -10.82 14.34 5.14
N LEU A 59 -10.93 15.57 5.66
CA LEU A 59 -12.02 16.49 5.33
C LEU A 59 -12.04 16.83 3.83
N SER A 60 -10.87 17.05 3.22
CA SER A 60 -10.77 17.29 1.78
C SER A 60 -11.31 16.11 0.96
N ASN A 61 -11.03 14.88 1.39
CA ASN A 61 -11.52 13.68 0.71
C ASN A 61 -13.03 13.52 0.87
N GLU A 62 -13.56 13.75 2.08
CA GLU A 62 -15.02 13.71 2.33
C GLU A 62 -15.77 14.73 1.47
N LEU A 63 -15.27 15.97 1.40
CA LEU A 63 -15.84 17.02 0.56
C LEU A 63 -15.80 16.64 -0.92
N ALA A 64 -14.68 16.08 -1.40
CA ALA A 64 -14.58 15.61 -2.78
C ALA A 64 -15.60 14.50 -3.08
N LEU A 65 -15.78 13.55 -2.16
CA LEU A 65 -16.78 12.49 -2.28
C LEU A 65 -18.21 13.04 -2.29
N GLU A 66 -18.52 14.03 -1.46
CA GLU A 66 -19.83 14.67 -1.45
C GLU A 66 -20.12 15.43 -2.74
N LYS A 67 -19.14 16.18 -3.26
CA LYS A 67 -19.27 16.84 -4.57
C LYS A 67 -19.56 15.85 -5.69
N LEU A 68 -18.83 14.72 -5.73
CA LEU A 68 -19.07 13.66 -6.70
C LEU A 68 -20.46 13.04 -6.54
N ARG A 69 -20.94 12.84 -5.31
CA ARG A 69 -22.31 12.35 -5.05
C ARG A 69 -23.37 13.32 -5.56
N ILE A 70 -23.17 14.63 -5.35
CA ILE A 70 -24.07 15.66 -5.87
C ILE A 70 -24.05 15.65 -7.39
N GLU A 71 -22.88 15.55 -8.01
CA GLU A 71 -22.74 15.47 -9.47
C GLU A 71 -23.44 14.22 -10.03
N LEU A 72 -23.25 13.04 -9.43
CA LEU A 72 -23.98 11.83 -9.81
C LEU A 72 -25.49 11.97 -9.62
N ASN A 73 -25.95 12.62 -8.55
CA ASN A 73 -27.37 12.84 -8.33
C ASN A 73 -27.97 13.81 -9.38
N LYS A 74 -27.24 14.88 -9.72
CA LYS A 74 -27.62 15.79 -10.82
C LYS A 74 -27.71 15.04 -12.15
N LEU A 75 -26.70 14.25 -12.49
CA LEU A 75 -26.71 13.43 -13.71
C LEU A 75 -27.88 12.44 -13.70
N LYS A 76 -28.19 11.81 -12.57
CA LYS A 76 -29.37 10.92 -12.44
C LYS A 76 -30.70 11.66 -12.58
N ALA A 77 -30.80 12.88 -12.04
CA ALA A 77 -31.99 13.71 -12.17
C ALA A 77 -32.19 14.23 -13.61
N GLU A 78 -31.11 14.52 -14.34
CA GLU A 78 -31.15 14.92 -15.74
C GLU A 78 -31.39 13.73 -16.69
N SER A 79 -31.14 12.49 -16.25
CA SER A 79 -31.21 11.27 -17.08
C SER A 79 -32.43 10.37 -16.86
N GLN A 80 -33.47 10.79 -16.12
CA GLN A 80 -34.72 10.01 -16.02
C GLN A 80 -36.02 10.85 -16.14
N PRO A 81 -36.99 10.42 -16.97
CA PRO A 81 -38.40 10.64 -16.68
C PRO A 81 -38.81 9.74 -15.51
N VAL A 82 -39.55 10.31 -14.56
CA VAL A 82 -40.00 9.68 -13.30
C VAL A 82 -40.71 8.35 -13.56
N VAL A 83 -40.13 7.23 -13.10
CA VAL A 83 -40.89 6.00 -12.83
C VAL A 83 -40.51 5.49 -11.44
N THR A 84 -41.39 5.80 -10.49
CA THR A 84 -41.35 5.31 -9.12
C THR A 84 -41.76 3.83 -9.11
N PHE A 85 -40.83 2.93 -8.80
CA PHE A 85 -41.16 1.54 -8.50
C PHE A 85 -41.17 1.33 -6.99
N SER A 86 -42.36 1.08 -6.45
CA SER A 86 -42.54 0.63 -5.06
C SER A 86 -42.11 -0.84 -4.93
N PRO A 87 -41.42 -1.23 -3.85
CA PRO A 87 -41.06 -2.63 -3.63
C PRO A 87 -42.25 -3.39 -3.01
N SER A 88 -42.70 -4.45 -3.69
CA SER A 88 -43.58 -5.47 -3.11
C SER A 88 -42.77 -6.43 -2.25
N GLN A 89 -43.17 -6.56 -0.99
CA GLN A 89 -42.70 -7.60 -0.08
C GLN A 89 -43.23 -8.97 -0.53
N SER A 90 -42.39 -10.00 -0.46
CA SER A 90 -42.84 -11.39 -0.42
C SER A 90 -41.89 -12.21 0.46
N ASP A 91 -42.51 -12.98 1.35
CA ASP A 91 -41.94 -13.79 2.42
C ASP A 91 -41.35 -15.14 1.94
N GLU A 92 -40.38 -15.60 2.74
CA GLU A 92 -39.86 -16.96 3.02
C GLU A 92 -40.01 -18.11 2.00
N LYS A 93 -38.87 -18.78 1.68
CA LYS A 93 -38.59 -20.15 2.18
C LYS A 93 -37.14 -20.60 1.93
N THR A 94 -36.55 -21.18 2.98
CA THR A 94 -35.26 -21.86 3.09
C THR A 94 -35.00 -22.90 1.98
N GLY A 95 -33.85 -22.78 1.34
CA GLY A 95 -33.27 -23.75 0.42
C GLY A 95 -31.84 -23.35 0.13
N GLU A 96 -30.91 -23.73 1.01
CA GLU A 96 -29.50 -23.42 0.93
C GLU A 96 -28.86 -24.20 -0.25
N TYR A 97 -28.94 -23.61 -1.44
CA TYR A 97 -28.06 -23.93 -2.55
C TYR A 97 -27.23 -22.68 -2.79
N SER A 98 -25.94 -22.74 -2.43
CA SER A 98 -24.99 -21.70 -2.80
C SER A 98 -25.04 -21.60 -4.34
N PRO A 99 -25.43 -20.45 -4.90
CA PRO A 99 -25.49 -20.31 -6.34
C PRO A 99 -24.06 -20.52 -6.86
N VAL A 100 -23.89 -21.44 -7.81
CA VAL A 100 -22.65 -21.56 -8.57
C VAL A 100 -22.50 -20.26 -9.35
N LYS A 101 -21.80 -19.29 -8.75
CA LYS A 101 -21.56 -17.98 -9.32
C LYS A 101 -20.53 -18.16 -10.44
N THR A 102 -21.01 -18.40 -11.66
CA THR A 102 -20.20 -18.29 -12.87
C THR A 102 -19.93 -16.81 -13.15
N GLY A 103 -19.07 -16.20 -12.34
CA GLY A 103 -18.60 -14.83 -12.51
C GLY A 103 -17.32 -14.78 -13.32
N THR A 104 -17.09 -13.68 -14.03
CA THR A 104 -15.86 -13.43 -14.80
C THR A 104 -14.62 -13.55 -13.90
N PRO A 105 -13.55 -14.24 -14.35
CA PRO A 105 -12.32 -14.32 -13.56
C PRO A 105 -11.67 -12.94 -13.43
N PRO A 106 -11.02 -12.65 -12.28
CA PRO A 106 -10.30 -11.41 -12.09
C PRO A 106 -9.11 -11.29 -13.07
N VAL A 107 -8.73 -10.07 -13.41
CA VAL A 107 -7.66 -9.78 -14.39
C VAL A 107 -6.62 -8.85 -13.78
N ILE A 108 -5.34 -9.13 -14.04
CA ILE A 108 -4.23 -8.24 -13.69
C ILE A 108 -4.20 -7.09 -14.69
N VAL A 109 -4.31 -5.86 -14.19
CA VAL A 109 -4.32 -4.63 -15.01
C VAL A 109 -2.94 -3.97 -15.01
N LEU A 110 -2.29 -3.90 -13.85
CA LEU A 110 -1.02 -3.21 -13.67
C LEU A 110 -0.18 -3.92 -12.61
N VAL A 111 1.12 -3.91 -12.80
CA VAL A 111 2.12 -4.22 -11.78
C VAL A 111 2.95 -2.96 -11.57
N SER A 112 3.08 -2.53 -10.32
CA SER A 112 3.84 -1.33 -9.95
C SER A 112 4.65 -1.59 -8.68
N GLU A 113 5.60 -0.72 -8.39
CA GLU A 113 6.43 -0.77 -7.19
C GLU A 113 6.14 0.45 -6.32
N VAL A 114 5.83 0.21 -5.04
CA VAL A 114 5.56 1.26 -4.05
C VAL A 114 6.49 1.04 -2.88
N ALA A 115 7.46 1.95 -2.69
CA ALA A 115 8.48 1.87 -1.65
C ALA A 115 9.28 0.55 -1.67
N GLY A 116 9.73 0.10 -2.85
CA GLY A 116 10.48 -1.15 -2.98
C GLY A 116 9.62 -2.42 -3.00
N LEU A 117 8.31 -2.30 -2.78
CA LEU A 117 7.40 -3.45 -2.69
C LEU A 117 6.48 -3.52 -3.90
N SER A 118 6.45 -4.67 -4.58
CA SER A 118 5.54 -4.89 -5.70
C SER A 118 4.08 -4.86 -5.26
N ARG A 119 3.25 -4.17 -6.04
CA ARG A 119 1.81 -3.99 -5.87
C ARG A 119 1.11 -4.25 -7.18
N ILE A 120 0.09 -5.10 -7.14
CA ILE A 120 -0.57 -5.60 -8.34
C ILE A 120 -2.01 -5.12 -8.33
N LEU A 121 -2.39 -4.38 -9.38
CA LEU A 121 -3.74 -3.88 -9.58
C LEU A 121 -4.58 -4.98 -10.24
N ILE A 122 -5.61 -5.42 -9.54
CA ILE A 122 -6.53 -6.47 -10.00
C ILE A 122 -7.88 -5.83 -10.25
N LYS A 123 -8.44 -6.09 -11.44
CA LYS A 123 -9.83 -5.79 -11.77
C LYS A 123 -10.68 -7.04 -11.55
N ASP A 124 -11.71 -6.91 -10.74
CA ASP A 124 -12.69 -7.93 -10.39
C ASP A 124 -14.09 -7.33 -10.59
N GLY A 125 -14.68 -7.62 -11.75
CA GLY A 125 -15.90 -6.95 -12.23
C GLY A 125 -15.68 -5.44 -12.38
N GLU A 126 -16.48 -4.66 -11.67
CA GLU A 126 -16.35 -3.19 -11.59
C GLU A 126 -15.33 -2.72 -10.55
N SER A 127 -14.88 -3.61 -9.65
CA SER A 127 -13.95 -3.24 -8.60
C SER A 127 -12.51 -3.34 -9.07
N VAL A 128 -11.69 -2.36 -8.69
CA VAL A 128 -10.24 -2.36 -8.96
C VAL A 128 -9.52 -2.22 -7.63
N LYS A 129 -8.70 -3.20 -7.26
CA LYS A 129 -8.01 -3.24 -5.96
C LYS A 129 -6.54 -3.55 -6.13
N LEU A 130 -5.73 -2.87 -5.32
CA LEU A 130 -4.29 -3.12 -5.24
C LEU A 130 -4.02 -4.26 -4.23
N ARG A 131 -3.31 -5.30 -4.65
CA ARG A 131 -3.03 -6.50 -3.85
C ARG A 131 -1.53 -6.78 -3.76
N LYS A 132 -1.14 -7.55 -2.74
CA LYS A 132 0.26 -8.00 -2.58
C LYS A 132 0.52 -9.27 -3.41
N PRO A 133 1.76 -9.45 -3.91
CA PRO A 133 2.22 -10.62 -4.68
C PRO A 133 1.90 -12.02 -4.15
N SER A 134 1.64 -12.19 -2.86
CA SER A 134 1.41 -13.50 -2.22
C SER A 134 0.07 -13.57 -1.47
N GLU A 135 -0.75 -12.53 -1.59
CA GLU A 135 -2.03 -12.44 -0.89
C GLU A 135 -3.08 -13.29 -1.63
N ALA A 136 -3.79 -14.13 -0.88
CA ALA A 136 -4.99 -14.79 -1.39
C ALA A 136 -6.20 -13.89 -1.16
N PHE A 137 -7.12 -13.84 -2.12
CA PHE A 137 -8.35 -13.06 -2.01
C PHE A 137 -9.52 -13.81 -2.65
N THR A 138 -10.70 -13.62 -2.08
CA THR A 138 -11.95 -14.09 -2.69
C THR A 138 -12.42 -13.04 -3.70
N ALA A 139 -12.60 -13.46 -4.95
CA ALA A 139 -13.15 -12.62 -6.00
C ALA A 139 -14.68 -12.58 -5.95
N SER A 140 -15.28 -11.68 -6.73
CA SER A 140 -16.74 -11.51 -6.84
C SER A 140 -17.47 -12.77 -7.29
N ASN A 141 -16.79 -13.65 -8.03
CA ASN A 141 -17.27 -14.97 -8.43
C ASN A 141 -17.28 -16.00 -7.29
N GLY A 142 -16.79 -15.67 -6.10
CA GLY A 142 -16.75 -16.57 -4.94
C GLY A 142 -15.52 -17.48 -4.89
N ASN A 143 -14.73 -17.54 -5.96
CA ASN A 143 -13.52 -18.35 -5.99
C ASN A 143 -12.37 -17.59 -5.33
N LYS A 144 -11.48 -18.33 -4.67
CA LYS A 144 -10.26 -17.77 -4.09
C LYS A 144 -9.14 -17.80 -5.11
N TYR A 145 -8.43 -16.69 -5.22
CA TYR A 145 -7.28 -16.54 -6.09
C TYR A 145 -6.06 -16.15 -5.28
N ARG A 146 -4.89 -16.55 -5.76
CA ARG A 146 -3.60 -16.11 -5.25
C ARG A 146 -2.75 -15.64 -6.43
N LEU A 147 -2.03 -14.56 -6.21
CA LEU A 147 -0.99 -14.10 -7.14
C LEU A 147 0.26 -14.98 -6.97
N VAL A 148 0.83 -15.41 -8.09
CA VAL A 148 2.06 -16.19 -8.11
C VAL A 148 3.08 -15.48 -8.98
N SER A 149 4.25 -15.18 -8.41
CA SER A 149 5.37 -14.61 -9.16
C SER A 149 5.93 -15.64 -10.13
N GLN A 150 6.18 -15.21 -11.37
CA GLN A 150 6.92 -15.97 -12.37
C GLN A 150 8.37 -15.46 -12.53
N GLY A 151 8.82 -14.61 -11.60
CA GLY A 151 10.12 -13.93 -11.66
C GLY A 151 10.02 -12.50 -12.19
N GLY A 152 10.83 -11.61 -11.62
CA GLY A 152 10.77 -10.17 -11.89
C GLY A 152 9.39 -9.58 -11.60
N GLN A 153 8.89 -8.72 -12.49
CA GLN A 153 7.57 -8.09 -12.38
C GLN A 153 6.44 -8.89 -13.03
N ARG A 154 6.64 -10.18 -13.31
CA ARG A 154 5.61 -11.04 -13.92
C ARG A 154 4.83 -11.79 -12.86
N PHE A 155 3.51 -11.64 -12.89
CA PHE A 155 2.58 -12.29 -11.98
C PHE A 155 1.48 -12.99 -12.74
N THR A 156 1.01 -14.10 -12.18
CA THR A 156 -0.15 -14.84 -12.69
C THR A 156 -1.17 -15.06 -11.59
N LEU A 157 -2.44 -15.08 -11.97
CA LEU A 157 -3.53 -15.45 -11.07
C LEU A 157 -3.71 -16.97 -11.11
N LYS A 158 -3.63 -17.60 -9.95
CA LYS A 158 -4.01 -19.00 -9.77
C LYS A 158 -5.19 -19.10 -8.83
N GLU A 159 -6.20 -19.85 -9.25
CA GLU A 159 -7.28 -20.26 -8.37
C GLU A 159 -6.74 -21.24 -7.33
N VAL A 160 -7.16 -21.06 -6.07
CA VAL A 160 -6.79 -21.89 -4.93
C VAL A 160 -8.08 -22.35 -4.25
N GLN A 161 -8.22 -23.65 -4.01
CA GLN A 161 -9.33 -24.23 -3.26
C GLN A 161 -9.20 -23.93 -1.76
#